data_AF-W7QSR3-F1
#
_entry.id   AF-W7QSR3-F1
#
_cell.length_a   1.000
_cell.length_b   1.000
_cell.length_c   1.000
_cell.angle_alpha   90.00
_cell.angle_beta   90.00
_cell.angle_gamma   90.00
#
_symmetry.space_group_name_H-M   'P 1'
#
loop_
_entity.id
_entity.type
_entity.pdbx_description
1 polymer ?
#
loop_
_entity_poly.entity_id
_entity_poly.type
_entity_poly.pdbx_seq_one_letter_code
_entity_poly.pdbx_strand_id
1 'polypeptide(L)'
;MKISKSLTLAALALTATTYSHANTLNIDSAEDWGSSHASYPASNVIDGSLAWASRWAASGSPVNLQLNLDSVQTVTEVGVSWGKGGDQTHTFEIWARAATSGAWTKVYDSVSSGTTSSIEVYDIDDIEARQVRIKTFENSAGSSWTNIKEVELYGTGGNSADGELQVNTVFDDGTSHSSYPPAKAIDNSTAWSSRWAAQAGGNAVNLTLQLDEAKEVKEVGIAWGQGDSRTHTFEIYARPGTSGTWTKIHDAVSSGNTTGIEMYDVTDINARQVRVKAQSNSAGSNWMNITEVKLYGNSSGDSGGTTDIPAIITDGSLFDLEGDNPHPLVNSKTLEFVPLETKYTTSGGGGWRHEYKIKKSERKSIYDTNESFAATYKMDLSNGAKTIVAQTHGSTISTLMKVFVADSSESGFGDSVANNGVFDVYVRLRGTDGKEVKKSLCTIESGDSFSMTYQNNYGTMTVSACGNSLSMQVEDDDASYFKFGNYMQSQDPYTREECGTRGDSDSWAECFEQFGITTSKATVTNVSYSSNH
;
A
#
# COMPACT_ATOMS: atom_id res chain seq x y z
N MET A 1 67.62 3.30 46.63
CA MET A 1 66.57 4.24 46.18
C MET A 1 66.49 4.17 44.65
N LYS A 2 65.62 3.31 44.10
CA LYS A 2 65.10 3.35 42.73
C LYS A 2 63.80 2.55 42.75
N ILE A 3 62.68 3.26 42.84
CA ILE A 3 61.33 2.69 42.74
C ILE A 3 60.91 2.85 41.29
N SER A 4 60.84 1.74 40.55
CA SER A 4 60.23 1.69 39.22
C SER A 4 58.71 1.70 39.38
N LYS A 5 58.08 2.83 39.06
CA LYS A 5 56.62 2.92 38.90
C LYS A 5 56.24 2.33 37.55
N SER A 6 55.55 1.21 37.57
CA SER A 6 54.80 0.68 36.42
C SER A 6 53.64 1.63 36.11
N LEU A 7 53.61 2.23 34.92
CA LEU A 7 52.42 2.87 34.39
C LEU A 7 51.49 1.78 33.85
N THR A 8 50.44 1.46 34.60
CA THR A 8 49.26 0.77 34.08
C THR A 8 48.52 1.72 33.13
N LEU A 9 48.53 1.39 31.84
CA LEU A 9 47.67 2.01 30.84
C LEU A 9 46.23 1.54 31.13
N ALA A 10 45.41 2.40 31.73
CA ALA A 10 43.98 2.16 31.80
C ALA A 10 43.42 2.30 30.38
N ALA A 11 43.05 1.17 29.77
CA ALA A 11 42.24 1.18 28.56
C ALA A 11 40.89 1.79 28.93
N LEU A 12 40.69 3.05 28.57
CA LEU A 12 39.39 3.68 28.57
C LEU A 12 38.59 2.94 27.49
N ALA A 13 37.76 1.98 27.91
CA ALA A 13 36.77 1.39 27.02
C ALA A 13 35.81 2.53 26.64
N LEU A 14 35.99 3.10 25.44
CA LEU A 14 34.93 3.86 24.80
C LEU A 14 33.77 2.87 24.63
N THR A 15 32.77 2.99 25.49
CA THR A 15 31.46 2.44 25.21
C THR A 15 30.98 3.14 23.95
N ALA A 16 31.12 2.50 22.79
CA ALA A 16 30.40 2.90 21.59
C ALA A 16 28.92 2.73 21.92
N THR A 17 28.29 3.82 22.35
CA THR A 17 26.84 3.93 22.35
C THR A 17 26.43 3.79 20.90
N THR A 18 25.94 2.61 20.52
CA THR A 18 25.23 2.41 19.28
C THR A 18 23.95 3.23 19.39
N TYR A 19 23.96 4.44 18.87
CA TYR A 19 22.73 5.18 18.65
C TYR A 19 21.98 4.42 17.56
N SER A 20 20.78 3.94 17.90
CA SER A 20 19.83 3.52 16.88
C SER A 20 19.33 4.80 16.24
N HIS A 21 19.65 4.99 14.97
CA HIS A 21 19.03 6.06 14.18
C HIS A 21 17.54 5.78 14.01
N ALA A 22 16.78 6.82 13.68
CA ALA A 22 15.43 6.66 13.18
C ALA A 22 15.43 5.86 11.87
N ASN A 23 14.25 5.46 11.40
CA ASN A 23 14.16 4.65 10.19
C ASN A 23 14.56 5.46 8.96
N THR A 24 15.30 4.83 8.04
CA THR A 24 15.64 5.44 6.75
C THR A 24 14.38 5.72 5.93
N LEU A 25 14.27 6.93 5.39
CA LEU A 25 13.20 7.38 4.50
C LEU A 25 13.57 7.11 3.05
N ASN A 26 12.59 6.74 2.22
CA ASN A 26 12.80 6.60 0.78
C ASN A 26 12.91 7.98 0.10
N ILE A 27 14.00 8.20 -0.65
CA ILE A 27 14.19 9.41 -1.45
C ILE A 27 13.83 9.07 -2.90
N ASP A 28 12.75 9.66 -3.41
CA ASP A 28 12.24 9.42 -4.77
C ASP A 28 13.20 9.97 -5.84
N SER A 29 13.71 11.19 -5.63
CA SER A 29 14.62 11.81 -6.59
C SER A 29 15.54 12.85 -5.94
N ALA A 30 16.67 13.10 -6.60
CA ALA A 30 17.62 14.13 -6.20
C ALA A 30 17.92 15.08 -7.38
N GLU A 31 17.95 16.37 -7.11
CA GLU A 31 18.22 17.43 -8.08
C GLU A 31 19.13 18.51 -7.49
N ASP A 32 19.74 19.34 -8.33
CA ASP A 32 20.51 20.50 -7.90
C ASP A 32 20.10 21.76 -8.66
N TRP A 33 20.50 22.92 -8.14
CA TRP A 33 20.09 24.21 -8.68
C TRP A 33 21.05 24.77 -9.75
N GLY A 34 21.52 23.89 -10.65
CA GLY A 34 22.24 24.26 -11.88
C GLY A 34 23.76 24.39 -11.75
N SER A 35 24.37 23.73 -10.77
CA SER A 35 25.82 23.87 -10.48
C SER A 35 26.61 22.56 -10.55
N SER A 36 25.94 21.46 -10.91
CA SER A 36 26.56 20.14 -10.97
C SER A 36 27.46 19.92 -12.18
N HIS A 37 28.45 19.06 -11.98
CA HIS A 37 29.26 18.50 -13.03
C HIS A 37 28.48 17.40 -13.77
N ALA A 38 28.47 17.43 -15.11
CA ALA A 38 27.65 16.51 -15.92
C ALA A 38 27.90 15.01 -15.64
N SER A 39 29.14 14.62 -15.31
CA SER A 39 29.48 13.23 -14.97
C SER A 39 29.16 12.82 -13.53
N TYR A 40 28.73 13.76 -12.68
CA TYR A 40 28.50 13.58 -11.24
C TYR A 40 27.16 14.23 -10.85
N PRO A 41 26.03 13.76 -11.43
CA PRO A 41 24.70 14.34 -11.24
C PRO A 41 24.15 14.11 -9.82
N ALA A 42 23.09 14.85 -9.46
CA ALA A 42 22.49 14.79 -8.14
C ALA A 42 21.92 13.40 -7.79
N SER A 43 21.43 12.64 -8.77
CA SER A 43 20.94 11.26 -8.60
C SER A 43 21.97 10.30 -8.01
N ASN A 44 23.26 10.62 -8.11
CA ASN A 44 24.32 9.78 -7.55
C ASN A 44 24.31 9.76 -6.01
N VAL A 45 23.67 10.72 -5.34
CA VAL A 45 23.67 10.75 -3.86
C VAL A 45 22.63 9.82 -3.22
N ILE A 46 21.85 9.10 -4.04
CA ILE A 46 20.78 8.20 -3.62
C ILE A 46 20.89 6.84 -4.31
N ASP A 47 22.10 6.47 -4.75
CA ASP A 47 22.36 5.22 -5.47
C ASP A 47 22.91 4.11 -4.55
N GLY A 48 23.05 4.38 -3.25
CA GLY A 48 23.58 3.48 -2.24
C GLY A 48 25.11 3.30 -2.30
N SER A 49 25.83 4.10 -3.09
CA SER A 49 27.25 3.91 -3.36
C SER A 49 28.14 4.94 -2.65
N LEU A 50 28.88 4.46 -1.65
CA LEU A 50 29.91 5.28 -0.98
C LEU A 50 31.20 5.45 -1.81
N ALA A 51 31.23 5.01 -3.07
CA ALA A 51 32.40 5.07 -3.93
C ALA A 51 32.67 6.50 -4.43
N TRP A 52 33.94 6.91 -4.47
CA TRP A 52 34.32 8.24 -4.97
C TRP A 52 33.88 8.51 -6.43
N ALA A 53 33.75 7.47 -7.23
CA ALA A 53 33.26 7.57 -8.61
C ALA A 53 31.76 7.89 -8.71
N SER A 54 30.97 7.53 -7.69
CA SER A 54 29.51 7.75 -7.58
C SER A 54 29.15 9.01 -6.79
N ARG A 55 30.00 10.02 -6.77
CA ARG A 55 29.66 11.27 -6.07
C ARG A 55 28.75 12.16 -6.92
N TRP A 56 27.95 12.99 -6.27
CA TRP A 56 27.56 14.29 -6.82
C TRP A 56 28.70 15.30 -6.63
N ALA A 57 28.89 16.18 -7.61
CA ALA A 57 29.87 17.24 -7.53
C ALA A 57 29.30 18.54 -8.09
N ALA A 58 29.41 19.63 -7.35
CA ALA A 58 28.97 20.95 -7.78
C ALA A 58 29.96 22.06 -7.40
N SER A 59 30.05 23.09 -8.23
CA SER A 59 30.97 24.22 -8.03
C SER A 59 30.22 25.50 -7.71
N GLY A 60 30.59 26.15 -6.61
CA GLY A 60 29.98 27.39 -6.15
C GLY A 60 30.02 27.53 -4.63
N SER A 61 29.62 28.71 -4.14
CA SER A 61 29.45 28.97 -2.72
C SER A 61 28.30 29.97 -2.54
N PRO A 62 27.09 29.53 -2.17
CA PRO A 62 26.71 28.14 -1.88
C PRO A 62 26.37 27.31 -3.13
N VAL A 63 26.38 25.99 -2.99
CA VAL A 63 25.70 25.04 -3.90
C VAL A 63 24.53 24.38 -3.17
N ASN A 64 23.51 23.95 -3.91
CA ASN A 64 22.28 23.38 -3.35
C ASN A 64 22.01 22.00 -3.96
N LEU A 65 21.92 20.99 -3.10
CA LEU A 65 21.43 19.66 -3.41
C LEU A 65 20.04 19.51 -2.78
N GLN A 66 19.04 19.14 -3.57
CA GLN A 66 17.67 18.92 -3.13
C GLN A 66 17.30 17.45 -3.29
N LEU A 67 16.62 16.92 -2.29
CA LEU A 67 16.10 15.56 -2.20
C LEU A 67 14.58 15.68 -2.15
N ASN A 68 13.89 14.89 -2.97
CA ASN A 68 12.44 14.84 -3.04
C ASN A 68 11.97 13.51 -2.45
N LEU A 69 11.02 13.60 -1.53
CA LEU A 69 10.26 12.47 -1.01
C LEU A 69 8.97 12.34 -1.85
N ASP A 70 8.48 11.11 -1.99
CA ASP A 70 7.23 10.81 -2.72
C ASP A 70 6.00 11.49 -2.07
N SER A 71 6.05 11.66 -0.76
CA SER A 71 5.00 12.15 0.13
C SER A 71 5.60 13.02 1.25
N VAL A 72 4.75 13.65 2.06
CA VAL A 72 5.22 14.42 3.24
C VAL A 72 5.57 13.43 4.34
N GLN A 73 6.79 13.50 4.86
CA GLN A 73 7.30 12.65 5.93
C GLN A 73 7.91 13.49 7.05
N THR A 74 7.86 13.01 8.29
CA THR A 74 8.61 13.64 9.39
C THR A 74 10.07 13.20 9.31
N VAL A 75 10.99 14.14 9.10
CA VAL A 75 12.44 13.94 9.08
C VAL A 75 13.02 14.39 10.42
N THR A 76 13.82 13.53 11.04
CA THR A 76 14.45 13.78 12.35
C THR A 76 15.98 13.78 12.26
N GLU A 77 16.56 13.06 11.30
CA GLU A 77 18.01 13.06 11.09
C GLU A 77 18.36 13.07 9.59
N VAL A 78 19.54 13.57 9.25
CA VAL A 78 20.08 13.55 7.88
C VAL A 78 21.50 12.97 7.90
N GLY A 79 21.69 11.85 7.21
CA GLY A 79 22.98 11.22 6.98
C GLY A 79 23.65 11.76 5.72
N VAL A 80 24.88 12.25 5.79
CA VAL A 80 25.63 12.72 4.63
C VAL A 80 27.01 12.06 4.58
N SER A 81 27.32 11.38 3.47
CA SER A 81 28.69 10.93 3.19
C SER A 81 29.45 11.99 2.40
N TRP A 82 30.24 12.79 3.09
CA TRP A 82 31.02 13.87 2.46
C TRP A 82 32.13 13.34 1.57
N GLY A 83 32.32 13.99 0.42
CA GLY A 83 33.46 13.74 -0.44
C GLY A 83 34.76 14.14 0.25
N LYS A 84 35.71 13.19 0.35
CA LYS A 84 36.94 13.31 1.15
C LYS A 84 36.68 13.70 2.61
N GLY A 85 35.56 13.25 3.19
CA GLY A 85 35.18 13.57 4.56
C GLY A 85 36.17 13.11 5.64
N GLY A 86 37.12 12.23 5.34
CA GLY A 86 38.23 11.89 6.24
C GLY A 86 39.41 12.86 6.22
N ASP A 87 39.43 13.79 5.26
CA ASP A 87 40.52 14.76 5.04
C ASP A 87 40.03 16.22 5.05
N GLN A 88 38.71 16.44 4.84
CA GLN A 88 38.12 17.76 4.58
C GLN A 88 36.83 17.95 5.37
N THR A 89 36.67 19.13 5.98
CA THR A 89 35.41 19.57 6.58
C THR A 89 34.62 20.38 5.55
N HIS A 90 33.30 20.42 5.68
CA HIS A 90 32.38 21.18 4.83
C HIS A 90 31.44 22.01 5.72
N THR A 91 31.28 23.31 5.45
CA THR A 91 30.31 24.17 6.13
C THR A 91 28.97 24.09 5.39
N PHE A 92 27.87 23.77 6.09
CA PHE A 92 26.58 23.52 5.45
C PHE A 92 25.36 23.90 6.31
N GLU A 93 24.22 24.06 5.63
CA GLU A 93 22.88 24.19 6.20
C GLU A 93 21.97 23.10 5.65
N ILE A 94 21.02 22.63 6.45
CA ILE A 94 19.91 21.77 6.02
C ILE A 94 18.61 22.57 6.10
N TRP A 95 17.84 22.49 5.02
CA TRP A 95 16.54 23.14 4.89
C TRP A 95 15.49 22.11 4.48
N ALA A 96 14.24 22.31 4.90
CA ALA A 96 13.14 21.41 4.55
C ALA A 96 11.83 22.18 4.31
N ARG A 97 10.89 21.54 3.60
CA ARG A 97 9.51 22.03 3.43
C ARG A 97 8.54 20.89 3.13
N ALA A 98 7.31 20.97 3.62
CA ALA A 98 6.23 20.01 3.40
C ALA A 98 5.50 20.17 2.04
N ALA A 99 6.15 20.77 1.03
CA ALA A 99 5.53 21.09 -0.25
C ALA A 99 6.55 21.08 -1.40
N THR A 100 6.09 21.03 -2.65
CA THR A 100 6.94 21.09 -3.85
C THR A 100 7.28 22.52 -4.29
N SER A 101 6.71 23.53 -3.63
CA SER A 101 6.99 24.95 -3.88
C SER A 101 6.77 25.77 -2.60
N GLY A 102 7.20 27.04 -2.60
CA GLY A 102 7.06 27.93 -1.44
C GLY A 102 8.29 28.00 -0.53
N ALA A 103 8.07 28.53 0.68
CA ALA A 103 9.14 28.85 1.62
C ALA A 103 9.87 27.61 2.16
N TRP A 104 11.16 27.78 2.43
CA TRP A 104 12.00 26.76 3.08
C TRP A 104 12.21 27.11 4.54
N THR A 105 12.20 26.11 5.41
CA THR A 105 12.56 26.24 6.83
C THR A 105 13.98 25.71 7.03
N LYS A 106 14.86 26.48 7.67
CA LYS A 106 16.19 25.98 8.06
C LYS A 106 16.03 25.16 9.33
N VAL A 107 16.53 23.93 9.32
CA VAL A 107 16.37 22.95 10.42
C VAL A 107 17.70 22.49 11.00
N TYR A 108 18.82 22.83 10.36
CA TYR A 108 20.14 22.54 10.88
C TYR A 108 21.21 23.41 10.19
N ASP A 109 22.30 23.70 10.89
CA ASP A 109 23.54 24.19 10.31
C ASP A 109 24.75 23.74 11.13
N SER A 110 25.84 23.38 10.45
CA SER A 110 27.05 22.89 11.11
C SER A 110 28.25 22.86 10.17
N VAL A 111 29.37 22.33 10.68
CA VAL A 111 30.56 21.97 9.92
C VAL A 111 30.76 20.46 10.07
N SER A 112 30.94 19.75 8.96
CA SER A 112 31.17 18.29 9.00
C SER A 112 32.48 17.94 9.69
N SER A 113 32.58 16.70 10.21
CA SER A 113 33.66 16.32 11.13
C SER A 113 35.05 16.39 10.51
N GLY A 114 35.19 16.09 9.22
CA GLY A 114 36.48 15.95 8.57
C GLY A 114 37.27 14.72 9.03
N THR A 115 36.63 13.73 9.67
CA THR A 115 37.29 12.55 10.26
C THR A 115 36.84 11.20 9.71
N THR A 116 35.81 11.16 8.86
CA THR A 116 35.24 9.91 8.35
C THR A 116 34.89 9.97 6.86
N SER A 117 35.13 8.87 6.16
CA SER A 117 34.64 8.67 4.79
C SER A 117 33.28 7.99 4.72
N SER A 118 32.72 7.57 5.86
CA SER A 118 31.37 7.00 5.97
C SER A 118 30.31 8.10 6.02
N ILE A 119 29.05 7.72 6.22
CA ILE A 119 27.94 8.65 6.47
C ILE A 119 28.12 9.29 7.85
N GLU A 120 28.02 10.62 7.92
CA GLU A 120 27.85 11.37 9.17
C GLU A 120 26.36 11.68 9.34
N VAL A 121 25.78 11.29 10.46
CA VAL A 121 24.36 11.55 10.76
C VAL A 121 24.22 12.79 11.64
N TYR A 122 23.36 13.70 11.22
CA TYR A 122 23.04 14.93 11.92
C TYR A 122 21.60 14.90 12.42
N ASP A 123 21.43 15.04 13.73
CA ASP A 123 20.15 15.26 14.39
C ASP A 123 19.67 16.69 14.07
N ILE A 124 18.51 16.82 13.44
CA ILE A 124 17.97 18.11 12.95
C ILE A 124 16.78 18.55 13.80
N ASP A 125 16.33 19.79 13.64
CA ASP A 125 15.00 20.16 14.14
C ASP A 125 13.93 19.34 13.39
N ASP A 126 13.27 18.41 14.09
CA ASP A 126 12.21 17.55 13.56
C ASP A 126 11.19 18.35 12.73
N ILE A 127 10.91 17.89 11.50
CA ILE A 127 10.07 18.63 10.58
C ILE A 127 9.32 17.74 9.59
N GLU A 128 8.08 18.12 9.25
CA GLU A 128 7.40 17.57 8.08
C GLU A 128 8.04 18.10 6.79
N ALA A 129 8.54 17.20 5.96
CA ALA A 129 9.20 17.50 4.71
C ALA A 129 8.66 16.64 3.58
N ARG A 130 8.41 17.25 2.43
CA ARG A 130 8.37 16.58 1.13
C ARG A 130 9.67 16.80 0.35
N GLN A 131 10.42 17.84 0.72
CA GLN A 131 11.71 18.14 0.13
C GLN A 131 12.70 18.55 1.21
N VAL A 132 13.92 18.03 1.12
CA VAL A 132 15.07 18.37 1.97
C VAL A 132 16.16 18.93 1.08
N ARG A 133 16.87 19.97 1.54
CA ARG A 133 17.92 20.64 0.79
C ARG A 133 19.17 20.81 1.64
N ILE A 134 20.27 20.27 1.16
CA ILE A 134 21.61 20.47 1.71
C ILE A 134 22.28 21.61 0.95
N LYS A 135 22.58 22.68 1.66
CA LYS A 135 23.21 23.89 1.12
C LYS A 135 24.63 24.01 1.67
N THR A 136 25.62 23.87 0.79
CA THR A 136 27.04 23.80 1.20
C THR A 136 27.80 25.04 0.75
N PHE A 137 28.71 25.57 1.58
CA PHE A 137 29.39 26.85 1.38
C PHE A 137 30.87 26.70 1.04
N GLU A 138 31.70 26.29 1.99
CA GLU A 138 33.13 26.12 1.82
C GLU A 138 33.63 24.81 2.43
N ASN A 139 34.81 24.36 2.00
CA ASN A 139 35.52 23.23 2.60
C ASN A 139 36.92 23.63 3.06
N SER A 140 37.49 22.87 4.01
CA SER A 140 38.81 23.18 4.58
C SER A 140 39.98 23.10 3.60
N ALA A 141 39.79 22.51 2.41
CA ALA A 141 40.79 22.49 1.35
C ALA A 141 40.78 23.75 0.46
N GLY A 142 39.82 24.66 0.66
CA GLY A 142 39.68 25.89 -0.13
C GLY A 142 39.24 25.68 -1.57
N SER A 143 38.70 24.51 -1.90
CA SER A 143 38.17 24.19 -3.23
C SER A 143 36.79 24.83 -3.43
N SER A 144 36.50 25.34 -4.63
CA SER A 144 35.13 25.77 -5.01
C SER A 144 34.16 24.61 -5.25
N TRP A 145 34.67 23.37 -5.29
CA TRP A 145 33.89 22.16 -5.52
C TRP A 145 33.46 21.51 -4.22
N THR A 146 32.15 21.32 -4.06
CA THR A 146 31.54 20.42 -3.08
C THR A 146 31.36 19.05 -3.71
N ASN A 147 31.60 17.99 -2.92
CA ASN A 147 31.36 16.62 -3.33
C ASN A 147 30.60 15.88 -2.23
N ILE A 148 29.52 15.18 -2.58
CA ILE A 148 28.73 14.35 -1.66
C ILE A 148 28.59 12.98 -2.33
N LYS A 149 28.85 11.91 -1.58
CA LYS A 149 28.81 10.54 -2.11
C LYS A 149 27.44 9.91 -1.95
N GLU A 150 26.82 10.05 -0.78
CA GLU A 150 25.51 9.48 -0.46
C GLU A 150 24.80 10.38 0.55
N VAL A 151 23.47 10.41 0.50
CA VAL A 151 22.61 11.02 1.51
C VAL A 151 21.51 10.05 1.91
N GLU A 152 21.35 9.87 3.22
CA GLU A 152 20.22 9.16 3.82
C GLU A 152 19.37 10.17 4.62
N LEU A 153 18.06 10.03 4.58
CA LEU A 153 17.15 10.74 5.48
C LEU A 153 16.64 9.75 6.50
N TYR A 154 16.53 10.15 7.76
CA TYR A 154 15.91 9.34 8.81
C TYR A 154 14.79 10.12 9.46
N GLY A 155 13.76 9.40 9.92
CA GLY A 155 12.62 10.06 10.52
C GLY A 155 11.54 9.13 11.01
N THR A 156 10.49 9.72 11.59
CA THR A 156 9.29 8.98 12.00
C THR A 156 8.33 8.74 10.82
N GLY A 157 8.73 9.13 9.61
CA GLY A 157 8.11 8.81 8.33
C GLY A 157 8.75 7.64 7.55
N GLY A 158 9.71 6.96 8.17
CA GLY A 158 10.31 5.73 7.64
C GLY A 158 9.78 4.59 8.47
N ASN A 159 9.29 3.54 7.82
CA ASN A 159 8.69 2.33 8.38
C ASN A 159 8.90 2.06 9.89
N SER A 160 7.96 2.49 10.74
CA SER A 160 7.53 1.77 11.97
C SER A 160 6.30 2.43 12.60
N ALA A 161 5.13 2.15 12.04
CA ALA A 161 3.83 1.96 12.73
C ALA A 161 2.70 1.84 11.71
N ASP A 162 2.82 2.53 10.57
CA ASP A 162 1.86 2.44 9.49
C ASP A 162 2.25 1.27 8.58
N GLY A 163 1.61 0.12 8.77
CA GLY A 163 1.70 -1.02 7.86
C GLY A 163 2.41 -2.30 8.33
N GLU A 164 3.01 -2.35 9.53
CA GLU A 164 3.51 -3.64 10.07
C GLU A 164 2.33 -4.57 10.38
N LEU A 165 2.27 -5.70 9.67
CA LEU A 165 1.19 -6.67 9.77
C LEU A 165 1.41 -7.58 10.98
N GLN A 166 0.40 -7.67 11.84
CA GLN A 166 0.45 -8.56 13.01
C GLN A 166 0.42 -10.03 12.59
N VAL A 167 1.52 -10.74 12.85
CA VAL A 167 1.65 -12.17 12.61
C VAL A 167 0.96 -12.93 13.74
N ASN A 168 -0.15 -13.59 13.44
CA ASN A 168 -0.92 -14.37 14.40
C ASN A 168 -0.18 -15.65 14.83
N THR A 169 0.47 -16.32 13.88
CA THR A 169 1.23 -17.54 14.16
C THR A 169 2.34 -17.74 13.14
N VAL A 170 3.41 -18.40 13.57
CA VAL A 170 4.53 -18.81 12.73
C VAL A 170 4.83 -20.29 12.95
N PHE A 171 5.08 -21.01 11.87
CA PHE A 171 5.38 -22.44 11.91
C PHE A 171 6.29 -22.84 10.74
N ASP A 172 6.87 -24.03 10.82
CA ASP A 172 7.64 -24.64 9.74
C ASP A 172 7.13 -26.06 9.43
N ASP A 173 7.83 -26.75 8.52
CA ASP A 173 7.48 -28.11 8.11
C ASP A 173 7.98 -29.20 9.09
N GLY A 174 8.20 -28.85 10.37
CA GLY A 174 8.75 -29.75 11.39
C GLY A 174 10.26 -29.95 11.28
N THR A 175 10.97 -28.95 10.73
CA THR A 175 12.42 -29.00 10.45
C THR A 175 13.26 -28.21 11.47
N SER A 176 12.62 -27.51 12.40
CA SER A 176 13.28 -26.70 13.42
C SER A 176 14.01 -27.52 14.47
N HIS A 177 15.12 -26.96 14.95
CA HIS A 177 15.75 -27.41 16.18
C HIS A 177 14.89 -27.04 17.39
N SER A 178 14.79 -27.96 18.37
CA SER A 178 13.92 -27.79 19.54
C SER A 178 14.22 -26.54 20.38
N SER A 179 15.48 -26.13 20.48
CA SER A 179 15.88 -24.89 21.18
C SER A 179 15.68 -23.60 20.36
N TYR A 180 15.37 -23.71 19.08
CA TYR A 180 15.27 -22.59 18.12
C TYR A 180 14.00 -22.72 17.26
N PRO A 181 12.81 -22.74 17.90
CA PRO A 181 11.54 -22.95 17.21
C PRO A 181 11.13 -21.74 16.36
N PRO A 182 10.13 -21.88 15.45
CA PRO A 182 9.66 -20.80 14.58
C PRO A 182 9.29 -19.50 15.31
N ALA A 183 8.71 -19.58 16.52
CA ALA A 183 8.31 -18.43 17.32
C ALA A 183 9.47 -17.47 17.64
N LYS A 184 10.72 -17.95 17.59
CA LYS A 184 11.93 -17.15 17.77
C LYS A 184 12.28 -16.25 16.60
N ALA A 185 11.52 -16.29 15.51
CA ALA A 185 11.68 -15.40 14.37
C ALA A 185 10.63 -14.29 14.31
N ILE A 186 9.76 -14.16 15.32
CA ILE A 186 8.74 -13.09 15.42
C ILE A 186 8.68 -12.52 16.85
N ASP A 187 9.77 -12.64 17.61
CA ASP A 187 9.80 -12.25 19.03
C ASP A 187 10.40 -10.87 19.28
N ASN A 188 10.49 -10.05 18.22
CA ASN A 188 11.08 -8.71 18.22
C ASN A 188 12.53 -8.70 18.72
N SER A 189 13.30 -9.73 18.41
CA SER A 189 14.70 -9.86 18.84
C SER A 189 15.58 -10.38 17.71
N THR A 190 16.43 -9.50 17.19
CA THR A 190 17.48 -9.86 16.22
C THR A 190 18.71 -10.53 16.85
N ALA A 191 18.73 -10.74 18.18
CA ALA A 191 19.87 -11.32 18.88
C ALA A 191 20.10 -12.79 18.50
N TRP A 192 21.34 -13.20 18.27
CA TRP A 192 21.68 -14.58 17.86
C TRP A 192 21.12 -15.70 18.76
N SER A 193 20.95 -15.45 20.06
CA SER A 193 20.33 -16.40 21.00
C SER A 193 18.83 -16.61 20.76
N SER A 194 18.15 -15.66 20.10
CA SER A 194 16.77 -15.71 19.65
C SER A 194 16.75 -15.88 18.13
N ARG A 195 16.58 -17.12 17.67
CA ARG A 195 16.47 -17.42 16.25
C ARG A 195 15.61 -18.64 16.02
N TRP A 196 14.96 -18.67 14.87
CA TRP A 196 14.57 -19.93 14.25
C TRP A 196 15.80 -20.57 13.61
N ALA A 197 16.00 -21.87 13.82
CA ALA A 197 17.04 -22.62 13.16
C ALA A 197 16.48 -23.94 12.64
N ALA A 198 16.62 -24.19 11.34
CA ALA A 198 16.15 -25.41 10.70
C ALA A 198 17.23 -26.04 9.83
N GLN A 199 17.28 -27.37 9.84
CA GLN A 199 18.23 -28.13 9.02
C GLN A 199 17.56 -28.57 7.72
N ALA A 200 18.10 -28.14 6.59
CA ALA A 200 17.66 -28.60 5.28
C ALA A 200 18.02 -30.08 5.09
N GLY A 201 16.98 -30.93 5.08
CA GLY A 201 17.06 -32.34 4.66
C GLY A 201 16.98 -32.54 3.14
N GLY A 202 16.96 -31.43 2.37
CA GLY A 202 16.78 -31.37 0.92
C GLY A 202 17.15 -29.97 0.38
N ASN A 203 16.42 -29.45 -0.60
CA ASN A 203 16.78 -28.20 -1.30
C ASN A 203 16.47 -26.90 -0.55
N ALA A 204 15.63 -26.93 0.49
CA ALA A 204 15.24 -25.75 1.28
C ALA A 204 14.57 -26.12 2.60
N VAL A 205 14.42 -25.14 3.49
CA VAL A 205 13.52 -25.16 4.64
C VAL A 205 12.54 -23.99 4.55
N ASN A 206 11.32 -24.17 5.04
CA ASN A 206 10.26 -23.16 4.96
C ASN A 206 9.90 -22.66 6.35
N LEU A 207 9.90 -21.34 6.52
CA LEU A 207 9.30 -20.65 7.65
C LEU A 207 8.04 -19.94 7.15
N THR A 208 6.88 -20.30 7.68
CA THR A 208 5.58 -19.74 7.25
C THR A 208 5.02 -18.86 8.35
N LEU A 209 4.82 -17.59 8.03
CA LEU A 209 4.12 -16.60 8.82
C LEU A 209 2.66 -16.60 8.39
N GLN A 210 1.74 -16.61 9.35
CA GLN A 210 0.31 -16.59 9.12
C GLN A 210 -0.30 -15.39 9.85
N LEU A 211 -1.00 -14.58 9.09
CA LEU A 211 -1.86 -13.51 9.55
C LEU A 211 -3.21 -14.08 10.02
N ASP A 212 -3.91 -13.32 10.86
CA ASP A 212 -5.27 -13.62 11.32
C ASP A 212 -6.26 -13.73 10.15
N GLU A 213 -6.16 -12.82 9.18
CA GLU A 213 -6.90 -12.78 7.93
C GLU A 213 -6.00 -12.43 6.72
N ALA A 214 -6.55 -12.40 5.51
CA ALA A 214 -5.78 -11.97 4.35
C ALA A 214 -5.53 -10.45 4.41
N LYS A 215 -4.27 -10.04 4.31
CA LYS A 215 -3.85 -8.64 4.32
C LYS A 215 -2.98 -8.36 3.10
N GLU A 216 -2.96 -7.12 2.63
CA GLU A 216 -2.04 -6.73 1.57
C GLU A 216 -0.62 -6.75 2.13
N VAL A 217 0.27 -7.51 1.50
CA VAL A 217 1.70 -7.60 1.82
C VAL A 217 2.46 -6.91 0.70
N LYS A 218 3.31 -5.95 1.07
CA LYS A 218 4.12 -5.13 0.15
C LYS A 218 5.61 -5.27 0.40
N GLU A 219 6.00 -5.49 1.66
CA GLU A 219 7.40 -5.69 2.01
C GLU A 219 7.55 -6.79 3.05
N VAL A 220 8.71 -7.45 3.03
CA VAL A 220 9.10 -8.43 4.03
C VAL A 220 10.46 -8.04 4.58
N GLY A 221 10.51 -7.77 5.89
CA GLY A 221 11.76 -7.58 6.61
C GLY A 221 12.29 -8.92 7.12
N ILE A 222 13.56 -9.23 6.87
CA ILE A 222 14.20 -10.46 7.39
C ILE A 222 15.56 -10.10 8.00
N ALA A 223 15.74 -10.42 9.28
CA ALA A 223 17.04 -10.43 9.93
C ALA A 223 17.67 -11.82 9.82
N TRP A 224 18.74 -11.92 9.05
CA TRP A 224 19.42 -13.19 8.80
C TRP A 224 20.39 -13.55 9.90
N GLY A 225 20.39 -14.83 10.31
CA GLY A 225 21.34 -15.34 11.27
C GLY A 225 22.78 -15.25 10.74
N GLN A 226 23.65 -14.53 11.46
CA GLN A 226 25.02 -14.21 11.02
C GLN A 226 25.04 -13.46 9.68
N GLY A 227 24.04 -12.61 9.42
CA GLY A 227 23.88 -11.88 8.15
C GLY A 227 24.97 -10.86 7.82
N ASP A 228 25.89 -10.57 8.75
CA ASP A 228 27.09 -9.74 8.54
C ASP A 228 28.34 -10.54 8.13
N SER A 229 28.22 -11.86 8.10
CA SER A 229 29.31 -12.79 7.80
C SER A 229 28.89 -13.90 6.81
N ARG A 230 27.60 -13.96 6.47
CA ARG A 230 27.03 -14.92 5.53
C ARG A 230 25.93 -14.27 4.69
N THR A 231 25.90 -14.60 3.41
CA THR A 231 24.75 -14.36 2.56
C THR A 231 23.83 -15.58 2.57
N HIS A 232 22.54 -15.37 2.38
CA HIS A 232 21.52 -16.41 2.32
C HIS A 232 20.74 -16.31 1.01
N THR A 233 20.55 -17.42 0.31
CA THR A 233 19.73 -17.49 -0.91
C THR A 233 18.33 -17.96 -0.54
N PHE A 234 17.31 -17.20 -0.96
CA PHE A 234 15.94 -17.44 -0.54
C PHE A 234 14.91 -17.01 -1.58
N GLU A 235 13.71 -17.55 -1.41
CA GLU A 235 12.50 -17.16 -2.14
C GLU A 235 11.40 -16.80 -1.13
N ILE A 236 10.51 -15.88 -1.48
CA ILE A 236 9.32 -15.55 -0.72
C ILE A 236 8.08 -15.95 -1.52
N TYR A 237 7.18 -16.67 -0.87
CA TYR A 237 5.90 -17.08 -1.43
C TYR A 237 4.75 -16.57 -0.57
N ALA A 238 3.59 -16.32 -1.18
CA ALA A 238 2.39 -15.91 -0.48
C ALA A 238 1.13 -16.59 -1.02
N ARG A 239 0.08 -16.67 -0.20
CA ARG A 239 -1.24 -17.16 -0.60
C ARG A 239 -2.38 -16.53 0.22
N PRO A 240 -3.59 -16.38 -0.35
CA PRO A 240 -4.70 -15.67 0.29
C PRO A 240 -5.35 -16.40 1.48
N GLY A 241 -5.13 -17.72 1.62
CA GLY A 241 -5.74 -18.52 2.69
C GLY A 241 -4.74 -19.41 3.44
N THR A 242 -5.26 -20.35 4.23
CA THR A 242 -4.45 -21.37 4.93
C THR A 242 -4.25 -22.66 4.12
N SER A 243 -4.82 -22.71 2.90
CA SER A 243 -4.71 -23.79 1.92
C SER A 243 -4.64 -23.22 0.50
N GLY A 244 -4.36 -24.07 -0.49
CA GLY A 244 -4.29 -23.66 -1.90
C GLY A 244 -2.87 -23.34 -2.40
N THR A 245 -2.81 -22.78 -3.61
CA THR A 245 -1.58 -22.54 -4.37
C THR A 245 -0.75 -21.40 -3.79
N TRP A 246 0.57 -21.58 -3.80
CA TRP A 246 1.54 -20.54 -3.45
C TRP A 246 1.95 -19.74 -4.68
N THR A 247 1.98 -18.43 -4.56
CA THR A 247 2.52 -17.50 -5.57
C THR A 247 3.91 -17.06 -5.12
N LYS A 248 4.93 -17.18 -5.98
CA LYS A 248 6.26 -16.60 -5.69
C LYS A 248 6.17 -15.09 -5.88
N ILE A 249 6.58 -14.33 -4.87
CA ILE A 249 6.48 -12.86 -4.85
C ILE A 249 7.83 -12.15 -4.73
N HIS A 250 8.89 -12.89 -4.40
CA HIS A 250 10.26 -12.38 -4.37
C HIS A 250 11.27 -13.54 -4.43
N ASP A 251 12.48 -13.28 -4.93
CA ASP A 251 13.66 -14.13 -4.77
C ASP A 251 14.94 -13.31 -4.81
N ALA A 252 15.87 -13.61 -3.91
CA ALA A 252 17.09 -12.82 -3.74
C ALA A 252 18.21 -13.58 -3.01
N VAL A 253 19.36 -12.91 -2.92
CA VAL A 253 20.46 -13.25 -2.01
C VAL A 253 20.60 -12.11 -1.01
N SER A 254 20.61 -12.41 0.29
CA SER A 254 20.77 -11.39 1.34
C SER A 254 22.12 -10.68 1.27
N SER A 255 22.20 -9.47 1.84
CA SER A 255 23.34 -8.56 1.67
C SER A 255 24.68 -9.13 2.14
N GLY A 256 24.67 -9.89 3.24
CA GLY A 256 25.91 -10.32 3.90
C GLY A 256 26.61 -9.24 4.72
N ASN A 257 25.96 -8.08 4.94
CA ASN A 257 26.55 -6.90 5.57
C ASN A 257 25.92 -6.51 6.92
N THR A 258 24.83 -7.16 7.35
CA THR A 258 24.09 -6.75 8.56
C THR A 258 23.47 -7.93 9.31
N THR A 259 23.40 -7.82 10.64
CA THR A 259 22.60 -8.72 11.49
C THR A 259 21.22 -8.15 11.82
N GLY A 260 20.93 -6.92 11.38
CA GLY A 260 19.62 -6.29 11.47
C GLY A 260 18.65 -6.78 10.39
N ILE A 261 17.44 -6.22 10.40
CA ILE A 261 16.41 -6.49 9.40
C ILE A 261 16.87 -5.92 8.05
N GLU A 262 16.91 -6.78 7.03
CA GLU A 262 16.96 -6.37 5.63
C GLU A 262 15.52 -6.32 5.09
N MET A 263 15.15 -5.21 4.44
CA MET A 263 13.82 -5.04 3.85
C MET A 263 13.84 -5.49 2.39
N TYR A 264 12.85 -6.29 2.01
CA TYR A 264 12.64 -6.73 0.64
C TYR A 264 11.27 -6.28 0.16
N ASP A 265 11.27 -5.39 -0.84
CA ASP A 265 10.09 -5.06 -1.62
C ASP A 265 9.63 -6.31 -2.38
N VAL A 266 8.37 -6.70 -2.18
CA VAL A 266 7.80 -7.91 -2.78
C VAL A 266 6.70 -7.53 -3.77
N THR A 267 6.35 -8.44 -4.66
CA THR A 267 5.15 -8.22 -5.49
C THR A 267 3.92 -8.11 -4.60
N ASP A 268 3.32 -6.92 -4.53
CA ASP A 268 2.10 -6.62 -3.78
C ASP A 268 1.03 -7.69 -3.96
N ILE A 269 0.56 -8.27 -2.85
CA ILE A 269 -0.42 -9.34 -2.88
C ILE A 269 -1.26 -9.39 -1.60
N ASN A 270 -2.57 -9.65 -1.74
CA ASN A 270 -3.40 -10.03 -0.59
C ASN A 270 -3.08 -11.47 -0.17
N ALA A 271 -2.54 -11.63 1.03
CA ALA A 271 -2.09 -12.90 1.55
C ALA A 271 -2.47 -13.08 3.03
N ARG A 272 -2.90 -14.28 3.39
CA ARG A 272 -3.02 -14.70 4.80
C ARG A 272 -1.78 -15.42 5.28
N GLN A 273 -1.03 -16.04 4.36
CA GLN A 273 0.21 -16.71 4.69
C GLN A 273 1.34 -16.26 3.77
N VAL A 274 2.48 -15.94 4.38
CA VAL A 274 3.74 -15.60 3.73
C VAL A 274 4.79 -16.61 4.16
N ARG A 275 5.58 -17.12 3.21
CA ARG A 275 6.56 -18.16 3.43
C ARG A 275 7.92 -17.70 2.96
N VAL A 276 8.88 -17.71 3.87
CA VAL A 276 10.30 -17.59 3.55
C VAL A 276 10.84 -18.99 3.31
N LYS A 277 11.31 -19.25 2.08
CA LYS A 277 11.94 -20.50 1.67
C LYS A 277 13.44 -20.29 1.58
N ALA A 278 14.17 -20.67 2.62
CA ALA A 278 15.62 -20.53 2.70
C ALA A 278 16.31 -21.76 2.10
N GLN A 279 17.20 -21.54 1.12
CA GLN A 279 17.79 -22.60 0.29
C GLN A 279 19.23 -22.91 0.68
N SER A 280 20.09 -21.89 0.79
CA SER A 280 21.53 -22.05 1.05
C SER A 280 22.11 -20.81 1.73
N ASN A 281 23.32 -20.95 2.28
CA ASN A 281 24.13 -19.84 2.78
C ASN A 281 25.59 -19.96 2.33
N SER A 282 26.31 -18.83 2.30
CA SER A 282 27.70 -18.78 1.81
C SER A 282 28.71 -19.54 2.68
N ALA A 283 28.35 -19.95 3.90
CA ALA A 283 29.20 -20.81 4.73
C ALA A 283 29.09 -22.31 4.38
N GLY A 284 28.19 -22.69 3.46
CA GLY A 284 27.99 -24.07 3.03
C GLY A 284 27.33 -24.97 4.07
N SER A 285 26.78 -24.40 5.14
CA SER A 285 26.04 -25.15 6.16
C SER A 285 24.64 -25.49 5.66
N ASN A 286 24.15 -26.69 5.98
CA ASN A 286 22.75 -27.05 5.73
C ASN A 286 21.77 -26.51 6.77
N TRP A 287 22.25 -25.72 7.74
CA TRP A 287 21.41 -25.02 8.71
C TRP A 287 21.07 -23.61 8.23
N MET A 288 19.78 -23.28 8.16
CA MET A 288 19.29 -21.93 7.93
C MET A 288 18.87 -21.31 9.25
N ASN A 289 19.18 -20.03 9.44
CA ASN A 289 18.95 -19.31 10.67
C ASN A 289 18.35 -17.95 10.35
N ILE A 290 17.23 -17.63 10.98
CA ILE A 290 16.56 -16.32 10.87
C ILE A 290 16.30 -15.84 12.29
N THR A 291 16.74 -14.63 12.62
CA THR A 291 16.57 -14.05 13.95
C THR A 291 15.25 -13.29 14.07
N GLU A 292 14.79 -12.62 13.01
CA GLU A 292 13.51 -11.91 13.00
C GLU A 292 12.94 -11.86 11.58
N VAL A 293 11.61 -11.91 11.47
CA VAL A 293 10.87 -11.64 10.23
C VAL A 293 9.70 -10.72 10.56
N LYS A 294 9.55 -9.67 9.76
CA LYS A 294 8.43 -8.75 9.82
C LYS A 294 7.72 -8.69 8.48
N LEU A 295 6.40 -8.60 8.51
CA LEU A 295 5.59 -8.41 7.32
C LEU A 295 5.08 -6.98 7.32
N TYR A 296 5.17 -6.32 6.20
CA TYR A 296 4.64 -4.98 6.02
C TYR A 296 3.71 -4.95 4.82
N GLY A 297 2.73 -4.08 4.91
CA GLY A 297 1.77 -3.80 3.87
C GLY A 297 0.66 -2.99 4.50
N ASN A 298 -0.59 -3.16 4.09
CA ASN A 298 -1.65 -2.42 4.75
C ASN A 298 -2.13 -3.23 5.95
N SER A 299 -1.76 -2.80 7.17
CA SER A 299 -2.23 -3.41 8.41
C SER A 299 -3.76 -3.37 8.47
N SER A 300 -4.40 -4.50 8.21
CA SER A 300 -5.81 -4.74 8.60
C SER A 300 -5.90 -4.90 10.12
N GLY A 301 -5.58 -3.81 10.81
CA GLY A 301 -6.12 -3.35 12.08
C GLY A 301 -6.66 -1.93 11.94
N ASP A 302 -6.45 -1.27 10.79
CA ASP A 302 -7.10 -0.03 10.39
C ASP A 302 -7.91 -0.30 9.11
N SER A 303 -9.20 -0.61 9.27
CA SER A 303 -10.17 -0.66 8.16
C SER A 303 -10.55 0.74 7.67
N GLY A 304 -9.63 1.70 7.70
CA GLY A 304 -9.83 3.09 7.32
C GLY A 304 -8.73 3.58 6.38
N GLY A 305 -8.94 3.41 5.08
CA GLY A 305 -8.07 3.93 4.01
C GLY A 305 -7.48 5.31 4.31
N THR A 306 -6.19 5.48 4.06
CA THR A 306 -5.41 6.69 4.31
C THR A 306 -5.71 7.85 3.35
N THR A 307 -6.79 7.78 2.58
CA THR A 307 -7.34 8.93 1.87
C THR A 307 -8.76 9.17 2.36
N ASP A 308 -9.02 10.39 2.82
CA ASP A 308 -10.39 10.85 2.99
C ASP A 308 -11.18 10.58 1.70
N ILE A 309 -12.47 10.26 1.84
CA ILE A 309 -13.39 10.16 0.72
C ILE A 309 -13.23 11.46 -0.11
N PRO A 310 -12.89 11.35 -1.40
CA PRO A 310 -12.59 12.52 -2.22
C PRO A 310 -13.69 13.58 -2.12
N ALA A 311 -13.30 14.82 -1.83
CA ALA A 311 -14.26 15.91 -1.66
C ALA A 311 -15.23 16.03 -2.84
N ILE A 312 -14.77 15.73 -4.06
CA ILE A 312 -15.57 15.71 -5.30
C ILE A 312 -16.83 14.83 -5.21
N ILE A 313 -16.82 13.82 -4.34
CA ILE A 313 -17.95 12.94 -4.03
C ILE A 313 -18.87 13.59 -2.98
N THR A 314 -18.30 14.12 -1.91
CA THR A 314 -19.06 14.50 -0.69
C THR A 314 -19.52 15.95 -0.66
N ASP A 315 -18.89 16.86 -1.42
CA ASP A 315 -19.16 18.31 -1.39
C ASP A 315 -20.25 18.75 -2.39
N GLY A 316 -20.80 17.81 -3.17
CA GLY A 316 -21.81 18.10 -4.19
C GLY A 316 -21.27 18.77 -5.46
N SER A 317 -19.95 18.88 -5.61
CA SER A 317 -19.33 19.46 -6.81
C SER A 317 -19.58 18.61 -8.04
N LEU A 318 -19.59 17.28 -7.93
CA LEU A 318 -19.88 16.37 -9.04
C LEU A 318 -21.01 15.37 -8.74
N PHE A 319 -21.12 14.87 -7.51
CA PHE A 319 -22.08 13.83 -7.17
C PHE A 319 -23.30 14.37 -6.39
N ASP A 320 -24.50 13.96 -6.81
CA ASP A 320 -25.73 14.06 -6.02
C ASP A 320 -25.91 12.78 -5.18
N LEU A 321 -26.43 12.92 -3.96
CA LEU A 321 -26.77 11.80 -3.08
C LEU A 321 -28.24 11.36 -3.27
N GLU A 322 -28.48 10.06 -3.42
CA GLU A 322 -29.80 9.42 -3.44
C GLU A 322 -30.02 8.64 -2.14
N GLY A 323 -30.69 9.28 -1.17
CA GLY A 323 -31.02 8.72 0.15
C GLY A 323 -30.18 9.31 1.28
N ASP A 324 -30.54 10.51 1.75
CA ASP A 324 -29.71 11.31 2.68
C ASP A 324 -29.84 10.95 4.17
N ASN A 325 -30.78 10.06 4.55
CA ASN A 325 -31.02 9.75 5.95
C ASN A 325 -31.10 8.23 6.21
N PRO A 326 -30.09 7.62 6.86
CA PRO A 326 -28.85 8.26 7.34
C PRO A 326 -27.94 8.71 6.18
N HIS A 327 -27.10 9.71 6.41
CA HIS A 327 -26.09 10.13 5.43
C HIS A 327 -24.99 9.05 5.34
N PRO A 328 -24.49 8.70 4.15
CA PRO A 328 -23.57 7.57 4.01
C PRO A 328 -22.18 7.85 4.58
N LEU A 329 -21.69 9.10 4.54
CA LEU A 329 -20.40 9.47 5.14
C LEU A 329 -20.47 9.41 6.68
N VAL A 330 -20.02 8.29 7.26
CA VAL A 330 -20.02 8.08 8.72
C VAL A 330 -18.77 8.63 9.40
N ASN A 331 -17.69 8.79 8.64
CA ASN A 331 -16.46 9.51 9.00
C ASN A 331 -15.74 9.91 7.70
N SER A 332 -14.61 10.64 7.79
CA SER A 332 -13.93 11.16 6.60
C SER A 332 -13.44 10.11 5.62
N LYS A 333 -13.35 8.83 6.00
CA LYS A 333 -12.76 7.72 5.21
C LYS A 333 -13.75 6.61 4.86
N THR A 334 -14.98 6.66 5.37
CA THR A 334 -15.93 5.54 5.27
C THR A 334 -17.31 6.02 4.83
N LEU A 335 -17.85 5.34 3.81
CA LEU A 335 -19.23 5.45 3.39
C LEU A 335 -20.00 4.18 3.79
N GLU A 336 -21.20 4.31 4.34
CA GLU A 336 -22.10 3.21 4.65
C GLU A 336 -23.43 3.36 3.91
N PHE A 337 -23.69 2.46 2.97
CA PHE A 337 -24.90 2.48 2.16
C PHE A 337 -25.89 1.42 2.64
N VAL A 338 -26.96 1.90 3.29
CA VAL A 338 -28.02 1.12 3.96
C VAL A 338 -29.41 1.35 3.33
N PRO A 339 -29.70 0.79 2.14
CA PRO A 339 -30.96 1.02 1.42
C PRO A 339 -32.22 0.60 2.17
N LEU A 340 -32.14 -0.39 3.07
CA LEU A 340 -33.30 -0.82 3.88
C LEU A 340 -33.69 0.22 4.93
N GLU A 341 -32.76 1.11 5.31
CA GLU A 341 -33.00 2.21 6.23
C GLU A 341 -33.47 3.47 5.49
N THR A 342 -32.79 3.85 4.41
CA THR A 342 -33.12 5.07 3.65
C THR A 342 -34.43 4.94 2.87
N LYS A 343 -34.72 3.73 2.37
CA LYS A 343 -35.89 3.41 1.54
C LYS A 343 -36.05 4.34 0.32
N TYR A 344 -34.93 4.89 -0.16
CA TYR A 344 -34.99 5.87 -1.24
C TYR A 344 -35.43 5.19 -2.54
N THR A 345 -36.51 5.71 -3.11
CA THR A 345 -37.18 5.14 -4.29
C THR A 345 -37.20 6.17 -5.42
N THR A 346 -37.06 5.71 -6.65
CA THR A 346 -37.25 6.52 -7.86
C THR A 346 -38.38 5.93 -8.71
N SER A 347 -39.00 6.75 -9.55
CA SER A 347 -40.14 6.33 -10.39
C SER A 347 -39.82 5.18 -11.35
N GLY A 348 -38.56 5.03 -11.77
CA GLY A 348 -38.10 3.95 -12.64
C GLY A 348 -37.32 2.84 -11.94
N GLY A 349 -37.13 2.93 -10.62
CA GLY A 349 -36.35 1.94 -9.85
C GLY A 349 -37.11 0.64 -9.60
N GLY A 350 -36.37 -0.46 -9.45
CA GLY A 350 -36.86 -1.79 -9.08
C GLY A 350 -36.43 -2.20 -7.67
N GLY A 351 -36.47 -1.25 -6.72
CA GLY A 351 -36.07 -1.48 -5.33
C GLY A 351 -35.57 -0.20 -4.64
N TRP A 352 -35.01 -0.36 -3.44
CA TRP A 352 -34.46 0.73 -2.63
C TRP A 352 -32.97 0.92 -2.86
N ARG A 353 -32.51 2.17 -2.82
CA ARG A 353 -31.10 2.52 -2.98
C ARG A 353 -30.59 3.46 -1.92
N HIS A 354 -29.29 3.43 -1.76
CA HIS A 354 -28.52 4.45 -1.08
C HIS A 354 -27.24 4.59 -1.91
N GLU A 355 -27.14 5.63 -2.74
CA GLU A 355 -26.05 5.75 -3.72
C GLU A 355 -25.72 7.21 -4.07
N TYR A 356 -24.49 7.45 -4.52
CA TYR A 356 -24.11 8.69 -5.19
C TYR A 356 -24.29 8.55 -6.71
N LYS A 357 -24.59 9.65 -7.40
CA LYS A 357 -24.69 9.72 -8.87
C LYS A 357 -24.08 11.00 -9.41
N ILE A 358 -23.46 10.96 -10.60
CA ILE A 358 -23.02 12.20 -11.25
C ILE A 358 -24.24 13.09 -11.54
N LYS A 359 -24.15 14.34 -11.07
CA LYS A 359 -25.20 15.34 -11.17
C LYS A 359 -25.47 15.70 -12.62
N LYS A 360 -26.73 16.05 -12.91
CA LYS A 360 -27.22 16.19 -14.29
C LYS A 360 -26.42 17.20 -15.14
N SER A 361 -25.89 18.26 -14.54
CA SER A 361 -25.17 19.32 -15.26
C SER A 361 -23.78 18.92 -15.77
N GLU A 362 -23.17 17.87 -15.21
CA GLU A 362 -21.79 17.47 -15.57
C GLU A 362 -21.75 16.27 -16.53
N ARG A 363 -22.92 15.76 -16.94
CA ARG A 363 -23.01 14.56 -17.77
C ARG A 363 -22.49 14.82 -19.17
N LYS A 364 -21.71 13.88 -19.69
CA LYS A 364 -21.04 13.93 -20.99
C LYS A 364 -21.21 12.60 -21.72
N SER A 365 -20.88 12.60 -23.01
CA SER A 365 -20.77 11.35 -23.78
C SER A 365 -19.81 10.39 -23.09
N ILE A 366 -20.09 9.09 -23.16
CA ILE A 366 -19.15 8.10 -22.64
C ILE A 366 -17.85 8.09 -23.46
N TYR A 367 -17.91 8.53 -24.72
CA TYR A 367 -16.75 8.67 -25.61
C TYR A 367 -15.95 9.96 -25.37
N ASP A 368 -16.53 10.93 -24.67
CA ASP A 368 -15.85 12.18 -24.27
C ASP A 368 -15.25 12.11 -22.85
N THR A 369 -15.52 11.03 -22.13
CA THR A 369 -15.12 10.88 -20.73
C THR A 369 -13.95 9.92 -20.55
N ASN A 370 -12.97 10.35 -19.77
CA ASN A 370 -11.95 9.51 -19.17
C ASN A 370 -12.20 9.56 -17.66
N GLU A 371 -12.67 8.45 -17.09
CA GLU A 371 -13.19 8.37 -15.74
C GLU A 371 -12.65 7.12 -15.08
N SER A 372 -12.23 7.24 -13.82
CA SER A 372 -11.72 6.13 -13.01
C SER A 372 -12.36 6.17 -11.62
N PHE A 373 -12.69 4.99 -11.12
CA PHE A 373 -13.19 4.79 -9.77
C PHE A 373 -12.53 3.54 -9.18
N ALA A 374 -12.08 3.61 -7.94
CA ALA A 374 -11.70 2.44 -7.17
C ALA A 374 -12.29 2.53 -5.76
N ALA A 375 -12.68 1.38 -5.21
CA ALA A 375 -13.11 1.29 -3.83
C ALA A 375 -13.02 -0.15 -3.31
N THR A 376 -12.91 -0.30 -2.00
CA THR A 376 -13.09 -1.56 -1.27
C THR A 376 -14.50 -1.61 -0.70
N TYR A 377 -15.25 -2.65 -1.06
CA TYR A 377 -16.60 -2.93 -0.56
C TYR A 377 -16.55 -4.07 0.43
N LYS A 378 -17.00 -3.83 1.67
CA LYS A 378 -17.43 -4.88 2.60
C LYS A 378 -18.94 -5.01 2.53
N MET A 379 -19.43 -6.23 2.31
CA MET A 379 -20.85 -6.47 2.06
C MET A 379 -21.47 -7.30 3.18
N ASP A 380 -22.40 -6.71 3.94
CA ASP A 380 -23.22 -7.42 4.91
C ASP A 380 -24.63 -7.56 4.33
N LEU A 381 -25.00 -8.79 3.94
CA LEU A 381 -26.20 -9.08 3.14
C LEU A 381 -26.96 -10.30 3.69
N SER A 382 -28.28 -10.24 3.68
CA SER A 382 -29.11 -11.45 3.85
C SER A 382 -28.93 -12.41 2.69
N ASN A 383 -29.03 -13.72 2.94
CA ASN A 383 -29.11 -14.71 1.86
C ASN A 383 -30.25 -14.36 0.88
N GLY A 384 -30.04 -14.65 -0.39
CA GLY A 384 -30.96 -14.29 -1.47
C GLY A 384 -30.89 -12.81 -1.88
N ALA A 385 -30.08 -11.99 -1.23
CA ALA A 385 -29.97 -10.58 -1.60
C ALA A 385 -29.28 -10.39 -2.95
N LYS A 386 -29.74 -9.40 -3.70
CA LYS A 386 -29.14 -8.92 -4.94
C LYS A 386 -29.05 -7.41 -4.91
N THR A 387 -27.85 -6.87 -5.06
CA THR A 387 -27.63 -5.42 -5.12
C THR A 387 -26.71 -5.04 -6.27
N ILE A 388 -26.87 -3.81 -6.77
CA ILE A 388 -25.95 -3.14 -7.68
C ILE A 388 -25.07 -2.20 -6.85
N VAL A 389 -23.76 -2.38 -6.91
CA VAL A 389 -22.79 -1.60 -6.13
C VAL A 389 -22.15 -0.45 -6.92
N ALA A 390 -22.13 -0.57 -8.25
CA ALA A 390 -21.67 0.46 -9.17
C ALA A 390 -22.36 0.29 -10.53
N GLN A 391 -22.61 1.40 -11.23
CA GLN A 391 -23.30 1.39 -12.51
C GLN A 391 -23.08 2.67 -13.30
N THR A 392 -23.07 2.58 -14.63
CA THR A 392 -23.09 3.73 -15.53
C THR A 392 -24.40 3.70 -16.32
N HIS A 393 -25.15 4.78 -16.26
CA HIS A 393 -26.40 4.96 -17.01
C HIS A 393 -26.19 5.94 -18.16
N GLY A 394 -26.98 5.79 -19.23
CA GLY A 394 -27.18 6.82 -20.24
C GLY A 394 -28.45 7.64 -19.96
N SER A 395 -28.62 8.71 -20.71
CA SER A 395 -29.83 9.51 -20.78
C SER A 395 -30.94 8.86 -21.61
N THR A 396 -30.55 8.14 -22.67
CA THR A 396 -31.45 7.36 -23.56
C THR A 396 -31.26 5.87 -23.36
N ILE A 397 -30.03 5.45 -23.01
CA ILE A 397 -29.71 4.07 -22.71
C ILE A 397 -29.91 3.80 -21.23
N SER A 398 -30.73 2.80 -20.92
CA SER A 398 -31.04 2.46 -19.51
C SER A 398 -29.79 2.16 -18.69
N THR A 399 -28.89 1.29 -19.15
CA THR A 399 -27.66 0.92 -18.43
C THR A 399 -26.54 0.52 -19.40
N LEU A 400 -25.36 1.11 -19.21
CA LEU A 400 -24.11 0.79 -19.92
C LEU A 400 -23.25 -0.19 -19.13
N MET A 401 -23.19 -0.02 -17.82
CA MET A 401 -22.43 -0.88 -16.91
C MET A 401 -23.22 -1.11 -15.63
N LYS A 402 -23.17 -2.33 -15.09
CA LYS A 402 -23.68 -2.70 -13.76
C LYS A 402 -22.76 -3.72 -13.12
N VAL A 403 -22.32 -3.46 -11.89
CA VAL A 403 -21.62 -4.41 -11.03
C VAL A 403 -22.57 -4.88 -9.95
N PHE A 404 -22.76 -6.20 -9.87
CA PHE A 404 -23.68 -6.85 -8.95
C PHE A 404 -22.92 -7.60 -7.86
N VAL A 405 -23.56 -7.69 -6.70
CA VAL A 405 -23.31 -8.69 -5.66
C VAL A 405 -24.65 -9.41 -5.45
N ALA A 406 -24.73 -10.69 -5.77
CA ALA A 406 -26.02 -11.39 -5.80
C ALA A 406 -25.92 -12.87 -5.40
N ASP A 407 -26.82 -13.28 -4.49
CA ASP A 407 -27.10 -14.67 -4.16
C ASP A 407 -28.39 -15.07 -4.90
N SER A 408 -28.26 -15.64 -6.11
CA SER A 408 -29.40 -15.88 -7.01
C SER A 408 -29.17 -17.07 -7.95
N SER A 409 -30.25 -17.60 -8.53
CA SER A 409 -30.24 -18.72 -9.47
C SER A 409 -29.72 -18.37 -10.87
N GLU A 410 -29.21 -17.16 -11.08
CA GLU A 410 -28.75 -16.73 -12.39
C GLU A 410 -27.50 -17.50 -12.81
N SER A 411 -27.62 -18.36 -13.83
CA SER A 411 -26.53 -19.23 -14.27
C SER A 411 -25.37 -18.50 -14.95
N GLY A 412 -24.17 -19.08 -14.88
CA GLY A 412 -22.98 -18.60 -15.61
C GLY A 412 -22.02 -17.77 -14.77
N PHE A 413 -22.08 -17.91 -13.45
CA PHE A 413 -21.16 -17.31 -12.49
C PHE A 413 -20.48 -18.37 -11.61
N GLY A 414 -19.78 -17.93 -10.56
CA GLY A 414 -18.95 -18.81 -9.74
C GLY A 414 -19.78 -19.75 -8.87
N ASP A 415 -20.89 -19.26 -8.33
CA ASP A 415 -21.83 -20.03 -7.52
C ASP A 415 -23.13 -20.33 -8.30
N SER A 416 -23.90 -19.29 -8.69
CA SER A 416 -25.18 -19.41 -9.40
C SER A 416 -26.25 -20.25 -8.66
N VAL A 417 -26.19 -20.32 -7.33
CA VAL A 417 -27.18 -20.98 -6.49
C VAL A 417 -27.95 -19.92 -5.73
N ALA A 418 -29.28 -20.06 -5.66
CA ALA A 418 -30.13 -19.11 -4.97
C ALA A 418 -30.19 -19.39 -3.46
N ASN A 419 -30.08 -18.31 -2.68
CA ASN A 419 -30.33 -18.25 -1.24
C ASN A 419 -29.44 -19.19 -0.41
N ASN A 420 -28.17 -19.36 -0.80
CA ASN A 420 -27.20 -20.21 -0.10
C ASN A 420 -26.19 -19.42 0.76
N GLY A 421 -26.20 -18.09 0.70
CA GLY A 421 -25.25 -17.22 1.39
C GLY A 421 -23.92 -17.01 0.68
N VAL A 422 -23.75 -17.54 -0.53
CA VAL A 422 -22.62 -17.30 -1.42
C VAL A 422 -23.06 -16.33 -2.50
N PHE A 423 -22.45 -15.14 -2.53
CA PHE A 423 -22.81 -14.08 -3.45
C PHE A 423 -21.86 -14.06 -4.64
N ASP A 424 -22.41 -14.17 -5.84
CA ASP A 424 -21.68 -13.89 -7.07
C ASP A 424 -21.42 -12.38 -7.21
N VAL A 425 -20.15 -12.02 -7.35
CA VAL A 425 -19.72 -10.68 -7.79
C VAL A 425 -19.49 -10.71 -9.29
N TYR A 426 -20.26 -9.95 -10.04
CA TYR A 426 -20.20 -9.97 -11.50
C TYR A 426 -20.50 -8.62 -12.14
N VAL A 427 -20.00 -8.42 -13.36
CA VAL A 427 -20.26 -7.21 -14.15
C VAL A 427 -21.07 -7.55 -15.39
N ARG A 428 -21.94 -6.61 -15.79
CA ARG A 428 -22.59 -6.55 -17.10
C ARG A 428 -22.19 -5.27 -17.81
N LEU A 429 -21.70 -5.37 -19.04
CA LEU A 429 -21.39 -4.25 -19.93
C LEU A 429 -22.23 -4.34 -21.20
N ARG A 430 -22.79 -3.21 -21.65
CA ARG A 430 -23.57 -3.12 -22.90
C ARG A 430 -22.62 -2.77 -24.05
N GLY A 431 -22.42 -3.71 -24.96
CA GLY A 431 -21.60 -3.49 -26.15
C GLY A 431 -22.25 -2.54 -27.15
N THR A 432 -21.47 -2.13 -28.14
CA THR A 432 -21.90 -1.23 -29.22
C THR A 432 -23.04 -1.78 -30.09
N ASP A 433 -23.36 -3.07 -29.99
CA ASP A 433 -24.52 -3.71 -30.64
C ASP A 433 -25.80 -3.68 -29.78
N GLY A 434 -25.75 -3.00 -28.62
CA GLY A 434 -26.85 -2.88 -27.67
C GLY A 434 -27.09 -4.14 -26.82
N LYS A 435 -26.21 -5.15 -26.90
CA LYS A 435 -26.34 -6.38 -26.09
C LYS A 435 -25.43 -6.34 -24.88
N GLU A 436 -25.91 -6.93 -23.79
CA GLU A 436 -25.11 -7.08 -22.57
C GLU A 436 -24.18 -8.30 -22.66
N VAL A 437 -22.92 -8.08 -22.35
CA VAL A 437 -21.93 -9.11 -22.03
C VAL A 437 -21.77 -9.16 -20.52
N LYS A 438 -21.80 -10.36 -19.94
CA LYS A 438 -21.62 -10.56 -18.50
C LYS A 438 -20.36 -11.35 -18.18
N LYS A 439 -19.74 -11.05 -17.04
CA LYS A 439 -18.51 -11.72 -16.56
C LYS A 439 -18.55 -11.89 -15.05
N SER A 440 -18.36 -13.13 -14.58
CA SER A 440 -18.08 -13.43 -13.17
C SER A 440 -16.70 -12.88 -12.79
N LEU A 441 -16.62 -12.25 -11.63
CA LEU A 441 -15.39 -11.69 -11.07
C LEU A 441 -14.91 -12.48 -9.86
N CYS A 442 -15.81 -12.87 -8.95
CA CYS A 442 -15.53 -13.75 -7.81
C CYS A 442 -16.82 -14.14 -7.10
N THR A 443 -16.69 -14.90 -6.03
CA THR A 443 -17.74 -15.14 -5.02
C THR A 443 -17.28 -14.60 -3.68
N ILE A 444 -18.22 -14.12 -2.87
CA ILE A 444 -17.99 -13.67 -1.48
C ILE A 444 -19.09 -14.21 -0.56
N GLU A 445 -18.86 -14.26 0.75
CA GLU A 445 -19.90 -14.45 1.76
C GLU A 445 -20.24 -13.13 2.46
N SER A 446 -21.36 -13.07 3.20
CA SER A 446 -21.69 -11.88 3.98
C SER A 446 -20.60 -11.61 5.03
N GLY A 447 -20.13 -10.36 5.08
CA GLY A 447 -19.05 -9.90 5.94
C GLY A 447 -17.69 -9.82 5.22
N ASP A 448 -17.55 -10.47 4.07
CA ASP A 448 -16.33 -10.41 3.26
C ASP A 448 -16.17 -9.04 2.58
N SER A 449 -14.95 -8.78 2.14
CA SER A 449 -14.59 -7.58 1.39
C SER A 449 -14.00 -7.92 0.02
N PHE A 450 -14.27 -7.07 -0.97
CA PHE A 450 -13.60 -7.11 -2.27
C PHE A 450 -13.27 -5.69 -2.74
N SER A 451 -12.11 -5.54 -3.40
CA SER A 451 -11.75 -4.30 -4.08
C SER A 451 -12.18 -4.36 -5.54
N MET A 452 -12.74 -3.26 -6.04
CA MET A 452 -13.09 -3.11 -7.44
C MET A 452 -12.47 -1.85 -8.04
N THR A 453 -12.18 -1.94 -9.34
CA THR A 453 -11.81 -0.79 -10.18
C THR A 453 -12.74 -0.70 -11.37
N TYR A 454 -13.05 0.54 -11.74
CA TYR A 454 -13.76 0.91 -12.94
C TYR A 454 -12.92 1.96 -13.67
N GLN A 455 -12.76 1.77 -14.97
CA GLN A 455 -12.18 2.75 -15.87
C GLN A 455 -13.09 2.88 -17.09
N ASN A 456 -13.49 4.10 -17.44
CA ASN A 456 -13.87 4.44 -18.79
C ASN A 456 -12.70 5.19 -19.44
N ASN A 457 -12.21 4.70 -20.58
CA ASN A 457 -11.23 5.37 -21.41
C ASN A 457 -11.90 5.68 -22.75
N TYR A 458 -12.61 6.81 -22.81
CA TYR A 458 -13.28 7.33 -24.00
C TYR A 458 -14.13 6.25 -24.71
N GLY A 459 -14.96 5.55 -23.95
CA GLY A 459 -15.88 4.52 -24.45
C GLY A 459 -15.40 3.08 -24.29
N THR A 460 -14.12 2.87 -23.98
CA THR A 460 -13.64 1.55 -23.59
C THR A 460 -13.73 1.41 -22.08
N MET A 461 -14.72 0.64 -21.61
CA MET A 461 -14.91 0.38 -20.20
C MET A 461 -14.13 -0.87 -19.77
N THR A 462 -13.42 -0.75 -18.65
CA THR A 462 -12.77 -1.87 -17.95
C THR A 462 -13.27 -1.90 -16.52
N VAL A 463 -13.77 -3.06 -16.08
CA VAL A 463 -14.14 -3.31 -14.69
C VAL A 463 -13.34 -4.50 -14.19
N SER A 464 -12.71 -4.35 -13.04
CA SER A 464 -11.93 -5.42 -12.40
C SER A 464 -12.31 -5.58 -10.94
N ALA A 465 -12.36 -6.83 -10.47
CA ALA A 465 -12.45 -7.16 -9.06
C ALA A 465 -11.86 -8.56 -8.85
N CYS A 466 -11.29 -8.82 -7.67
CA CYS A 466 -10.77 -10.15 -7.30
C CYS A 466 -9.78 -10.76 -8.33
N GLY A 467 -8.96 -9.92 -8.97
CA GLY A 467 -7.99 -10.35 -10.00
C GLY A 467 -8.60 -10.73 -11.36
N ASN A 468 -9.92 -10.59 -11.53
CA ASN A 468 -10.63 -10.81 -12.80
C ASN A 468 -11.06 -9.47 -13.39
N SER A 469 -11.15 -9.41 -14.72
CA SER A 469 -11.57 -8.19 -15.43
C SER A 469 -12.44 -8.49 -16.65
N LEU A 470 -13.26 -7.50 -17.02
CA LEU A 470 -13.94 -7.41 -18.31
C LEU A 470 -13.63 -6.03 -18.90
N SER A 471 -13.10 -6.02 -20.12
CA SER A 471 -12.81 -4.80 -20.88
C SER A 471 -13.46 -4.88 -22.26
N MET A 472 -14.24 -3.88 -22.63
CA MET A 472 -14.82 -3.77 -23.97
C MET A 472 -15.27 -2.34 -24.29
N GLN A 473 -15.39 -2.06 -25.58
CA GLN A 473 -16.06 -0.85 -26.06
C GLN A 473 -17.57 -0.95 -25.82
N VAL A 474 -18.16 0.08 -25.21
CA VAL A 474 -19.59 0.13 -24.88
C VAL A 474 -20.38 0.99 -25.85
N GLU A 475 -21.71 0.82 -25.86
CA GLU A 475 -22.61 1.73 -26.57
C GLU A 475 -22.45 3.18 -26.07
N ASP A 476 -22.56 4.16 -26.96
CA ASP A 476 -22.41 5.58 -26.60
C ASP A 476 -23.75 6.20 -26.17
N ASP A 477 -23.69 7.17 -25.27
CA ASP A 477 -24.83 8.00 -24.88
C ASP A 477 -24.32 9.40 -24.52
N ASP A 478 -24.91 10.43 -25.13
CA ASP A 478 -24.49 11.84 -25.01
C ASP A 478 -24.47 12.42 -23.58
N ALA A 479 -25.17 11.78 -22.64
CA ALA A 479 -25.25 12.24 -21.26
C ALA A 479 -25.22 11.05 -20.28
N SER A 480 -24.08 10.36 -20.30
CA SER A 480 -23.76 9.28 -19.37
C SER A 480 -23.45 9.77 -17.96
N TYR A 481 -23.68 8.92 -16.96
CA TYR A 481 -23.39 9.21 -15.56
C TYR A 481 -23.09 7.93 -14.77
N PHE A 482 -21.97 7.96 -14.05
CA PHE A 482 -21.59 6.95 -13.08
C PHE A 482 -22.36 7.12 -11.77
N LYS A 483 -22.63 5.98 -11.13
CA LYS A 483 -23.25 5.87 -9.81
C LYS A 483 -22.60 4.75 -9.02
N PHE A 484 -22.51 4.90 -7.71
CA PHE A 484 -22.00 3.87 -6.81
C PHE A 484 -22.64 3.96 -5.43
N GLY A 485 -22.76 2.81 -4.76
CA GLY A 485 -23.35 2.70 -3.43
C GLY A 485 -23.91 1.31 -3.18
N ASN A 486 -25.16 1.24 -2.74
CA ASN A 486 -25.90 0.01 -2.57
C ASN A 486 -27.33 0.19 -3.09
N TYR A 487 -27.62 -0.37 -4.27
CA TYR A 487 -28.94 -0.38 -4.87
C TYR A 487 -29.54 -1.79 -4.81
N MET A 488 -30.26 -2.04 -3.72
CA MET A 488 -30.94 -3.30 -3.43
C MET A 488 -32.07 -3.57 -4.43
N GLN A 489 -32.00 -4.70 -5.12
CA GLN A 489 -32.96 -5.11 -6.13
C GLN A 489 -34.10 -5.90 -5.49
N SER A 490 -35.34 -5.49 -5.76
CA SER A 490 -36.55 -6.24 -5.38
C SER A 490 -36.82 -7.34 -6.41
N GLN A 491 -36.12 -8.46 -6.28
CA GLN A 491 -36.16 -9.58 -7.21
C GLN A 491 -36.09 -10.91 -6.45
N ASP A 492 -36.94 -11.87 -6.82
CA ASP A 492 -36.93 -13.20 -6.24
C ASP A 492 -35.62 -13.94 -6.62
N PRO A 493 -34.83 -14.45 -5.66
CA PRO A 493 -33.54 -15.07 -5.94
C PRO A 493 -33.65 -16.38 -6.71
N TYR A 494 -34.79 -17.09 -6.63
CA TYR A 494 -35.01 -18.37 -7.30
C TYR A 494 -35.57 -18.19 -8.72
N THR A 495 -36.62 -17.38 -8.89
CA THR A 495 -37.29 -17.21 -10.20
C THR A 495 -36.65 -16.10 -11.03
N ARG A 496 -36.00 -15.14 -10.36
CA ARG A 496 -35.45 -13.89 -10.93
C ARG A 496 -36.54 -12.94 -11.45
N GLU A 497 -37.79 -13.14 -11.05
CA GLU A 497 -38.88 -12.23 -11.35
C GLU A 497 -38.77 -10.97 -10.46
N GLU A 498 -38.99 -9.80 -11.06
CA GLU A 498 -39.11 -8.54 -10.30
C GLU A 498 -40.36 -8.61 -9.41
N CYS A 499 -40.26 -8.10 -8.18
CA CYS A 499 -41.38 -8.05 -7.23
C CYS A 499 -41.65 -6.61 -6.84
N GLY A 500 -42.93 -6.21 -6.80
CA GLY A 500 -43.40 -4.88 -6.39
C GLY A 500 -43.71 -3.95 -7.57
N THR A 501 -44.07 -2.70 -7.27
CA THR A 501 -44.52 -1.71 -8.24
C THR A 501 -43.55 -0.55 -8.35
N ARG A 502 -43.14 -0.19 -9.57
CA ARG A 502 -42.19 0.90 -9.82
C ARG A 502 -42.66 2.22 -9.20
N GLY A 503 -41.81 2.83 -8.38
CA GLY A 503 -42.10 4.08 -7.66
C GLY A 503 -42.87 3.90 -6.35
N ASP A 504 -43.33 2.69 -6.01
CA ASP A 504 -44.06 2.41 -4.78
C ASP A 504 -43.15 1.77 -3.73
N SER A 505 -42.72 2.59 -2.77
CA SER A 505 -41.80 2.19 -1.71
C SER A 505 -42.35 1.08 -0.81
N ASP A 506 -43.66 1.09 -0.53
CA ASP A 506 -44.29 0.13 0.37
C ASP A 506 -44.34 -1.26 -0.26
N SER A 507 -44.57 -1.32 -1.58
CA SER A 507 -44.54 -2.58 -2.32
C SER A 507 -43.15 -3.25 -2.29
N TRP A 508 -42.06 -2.49 -2.24
CA TRP A 508 -40.72 -3.05 -2.09
C TRP A 508 -40.51 -3.62 -0.70
N ALA A 509 -41.07 -2.98 0.33
CA ALA A 509 -40.98 -3.46 1.70
C ALA A 509 -41.59 -4.86 1.84
N GLU A 510 -42.78 -5.06 1.26
CA GLU A 510 -43.47 -6.36 1.25
C GLU A 510 -42.63 -7.43 0.54
N CYS A 511 -42.01 -7.09 -0.60
CA CYS A 511 -41.13 -8.00 -1.32
C CYS A 511 -39.88 -8.37 -0.52
N PHE A 512 -39.19 -7.40 0.09
CA PHE A 512 -38.02 -7.67 0.90
C PHE A 512 -38.35 -8.53 2.13
N GLU A 513 -39.52 -8.30 2.76
CA GLU A 513 -40.02 -9.16 3.83
C GLU A 513 -40.29 -10.59 3.32
N GLN A 514 -40.97 -10.74 2.18
CA GLN A 514 -41.25 -12.04 1.57
C GLN A 514 -39.98 -12.82 1.25
N PHE A 515 -38.92 -12.13 0.79
CA PHE A 515 -37.63 -12.74 0.46
C PHE A 515 -36.71 -12.93 1.67
N GLY A 516 -37.11 -12.47 2.85
CA GLY A 516 -36.28 -12.55 4.06
C GLY A 516 -35.07 -11.62 4.05
N ILE A 517 -35.12 -10.53 3.29
CA ILE A 517 -34.04 -9.55 3.19
C ILE A 517 -34.16 -8.54 4.34
N THR A 518 -33.45 -8.81 5.43
CA THR A 518 -33.41 -7.96 6.63
C THR A 518 -32.11 -7.18 6.77
N THR A 519 -31.10 -7.51 5.96
CA THR A 519 -29.77 -6.88 6.02
C THR A 519 -29.29 -6.60 4.60
N SER A 520 -28.94 -5.34 4.35
CA SER A 520 -28.23 -4.92 3.15
C SER A 520 -27.42 -3.68 3.48
N LYS A 521 -26.12 -3.87 3.73
CA LYS A 521 -25.17 -2.80 4.04
C LYS A 521 -23.92 -2.99 3.18
N ALA A 522 -23.52 -1.92 2.49
CA ALA A 522 -22.21 -1.83 1.86
C ALA A 522 -21.38 -0.82 2.65
N THR A 523 -20.29 -1.28 3.26
CA THR A 523 -19.28 -0.40 3.87
C THR A 523 -18.18 -0.18 2.85
N VAL A 524 -18.00 1.06 2.41
CA VAL A 524 -17.13 1.42 1.29
C VAL A 524 -16.00 2.30 1.78
N THR A 525 -14.78 1.88 1.52
CA THR A 525 -13.52 2.53 1.93
C THR A 525 -12.53 2.55 0.77
N ASN A 526 -11.37 3.20 0.95
CA ASN A 526 -10.34 3.31 -0.08
C ASN A 526 -10.89 3.90 -1.39
N VAL A 527 -11.80 4.87 -1.27
CA VAL A 527 -12.49 5.44 -2.42
C VAL A 527 -11.56 6.39 -3.14
N SER A 528 -11.32 6.14 -4.42
CA SER A 528 -10.69 7.09 -5.33
C SER A 528 -11.59 7.33 -6.52
N TYR A 529 -11.58 8.56 -7.00
CA TYR A 529 -12.32 8.95 -8.18
C TYR A 529 -11.54 10.04 -8.93
N SER A 530 -11.35 9.86 -10.23
CA SER A 530 -10.83 10.91 -11.10
C SER A 530 -11.56 10.91 -12.43
N SER A 531 -11.83 12.10 -12.96
CA SER A 531 -12.54 12.24 -14.22
C SER A 531 -12.26 13.59 -14.88
N ASN A 532 -12.49 13.66 -16.19
CA ASN A 532 -12.58 14.89 -16.97
C ASN A 532 -14.03 15.39 -17.14
N HIS A 533 -14.96 14.92 -16.30
CA HIS A 533 -16.34 15.41 -16.23
C HIS A 533 -16.42 16.92 -16.02
#